data_AF-A0A158HHS8-F1
#
_entry.id   AF-A0A158HHS8-F1
#
_cell.length_a   1.000
_cell.length_b   1.000
_cell.length_c   1.000
_cell.angle_alpha   90.00
_cell.angle_beta   90.00
_cell.angle_gamma   90.00
#
_symmetry.space_group_name_H-M   'P 1'
#
loop_
_entity.id
_entity.type
_entity.pdbx_description
1 polymer ?
#
loop_
_entity_poly.entity_id
_entity_poly.type
_entity_poly.pdbx_seq_one_letter_code
_entity_poly.pdbx_strand_id
1 'polypeptide(L)'
;MTFKTVLTGAIVAFLTVAPLAANAQMAQQSPSPESLAMEGVRTSGNIARGAADVCHIDRAKVDRFKAAAKQNFPAAPDFEGAWNLGYTEAQSTVDRFAKLKSSNPAEYAKQIHEACPALDHGIDEVTNGGK
;
A
#
# COMPACT_ATOMS: atom_id res chain seq x y z
N MET A 1 47.68 25.76 42.46
CA MET A 1 47.98 26.28 41.11
C MET A 1 46.67 26.24 40.33
N THR A 2 46.03 27.31 39.82
CA THR A 2 46.33 28.74 39.69
C THR A 2 45.00 29.43 39.39
N PHE A 3 44.71 30.53 40.09
CA PHE A 3 43.57 31.42 39.82
C PHE A 3 43.81 32.23 38.54
N LYS A 4 42.75 32.51 37.76
CA LYS A 4 42.51 33.88 37.24
C LYS A 4 41.11 34.05 36.66
N THR A 5 40.28 34.70 37.47
CA THR A 5 39.16 35.54 37.08
C THR A 5 39.66 36.75 36.30
N VAL A 6 38.97 37.12 35.21
CA VAL A 6 39.00 38.48 34.67
C VAL A 6 37.54 38.88 34.40
N LEU A 7 37.00 39.72 35.28
CA LEU A 7 35.89 40.62 34.92
C LEU A 7 36.42 41.62 33.88
N THR A 8 35.58 42.05 32.94
CA THR A 8 35.23 43.46 32.65
C THR A 8 34.60 43.52 31.25
N GLY A 9 33.42 44.13 31.12
CA GLY A 9 33.07 44.81 29.87
C GLY A 9 31.63 44.69 29.39
N ALA A 10 30.82 45.64 29.83
CA ALA A 10 29.79 46.35 29.05
C ALA A 10 28.62 45.58 28.41
N ILE A 11 27.44 45.90 28.95
CA ILE A 11 26.11 45.79 28.36
C ILE A 11 26.10 46.47 26.97
N VAL A 12 25.63 45.74 25.95
CA VAL A 12 25.00 46.34 24.78
C VAL A 12 23.73 45.55 24.48
N ALA A 13 22.58 46.17 24.78
CA ALA A 13 21.29 45.72 24.29
C ALA A 13 21.17 46.08 22.81
N PHE A 14 20.98 45.09 21.94
CA PHE A 14 20.45 45.31 20.60
C PHE A 14 19.50 44.18 20.21
N LEU A 15 18.25 44.58 20.00
CA LEU A 15 17.30 44.11 18.99
C LEU A 15 17.00 42.61 18.96
N THR A 16 15.80 42.31 19.44
CA THR A 16 15.05 41.07 19.24
C THR A 16 15.07 40.60 17.79
N VAL A 17 15.80 39.53 17.51
CA VAL A 17 15.60 38.72 16.30
C VAL A 17 14.63 37.62 16.69
N ALA A 18 13.38 37.73 16.25
CA ALA A 18 12.40 36.66 16.41
C ALA A 18 12.94 35.40 15.71
N PRO A 19 12.99 34.23 16.38
CA PRO A 19 13.30 32.99 15.69
C PRO A 19 12.11 32.65 14.79
N LEU A 20 12.31 32.71 13.47
CA LEU A 20 11.49 32.00 12.50
C LEU A 20 11.74 30.50 12.72
N ALA A 21 11.18 29.94 13.79
CA ALA A 21 10.94 28.52 13.88
C ALA A 21 9.76 28.23 12.95
N ALA A 22 10.05 28.06 11.66
CA ALA A 22 9.13 27.45 10.72
C ALA A 22 8.99 25.98 11.12
N ASN A 23 8.16 25.70 12.11
CA ASN A 23 7.57 24.39 12.29
C ASN A 23 6.65 24.19 11.07
N ALA A 24 7.22 23.70 9.98
CA ALA A 24 6.47 23.06 8.91
C ALA A 24 5.86 21.79 9.51
N GLN A 25 4.78 21.95 10.26
CA GLN A 25 3.85 20.87 10.54
C GLN A 25 3.30 20.50 9.17
N MET A 26 3.89 19.48 8.53
CA MET A 26 3.19 18.75 7.47
C MET A 26 1.88 18.29 8.11
N ALA A 27 0.80 19.05 7.87
CA ALA A 27 -0.53 18.65 8.23
C ALA A 27 -0.78 17.37 7.41
N GLN A 28 -0.66 16.22 8.07
CA GLN A 28 -0.96 14.94 7.48
C GLN A 28 -2.47 14.92 7.22
N GLN A 29 -2.87 15.38 6.04
CA GLN A 29 -4.26 15.39 5.62
C GLN A 29 -4.74 13.94 5.64
N SER A 30 -5.81 13.68 6.40
CA SER A 30 -6.46 12.38 6.38
C SER A 30 -6.88 12.06 4.94
N PRO A 31 -6.69 10.82 4.49
CA PRO A 31 -7.03 10.43 3.12
C PRO A 31 -8.53 10.64 2.88
N SER A 32 -8.87 11.19 1.71
CA SER A 32 -10.27 11.36 1.32
C SER A 32 -10.94 10.00 1.10
N PRO A 33 -12.28 9.90 1.26
CA PRO A 33 -13.01 8.68 0.93
C PRO A 33 -12.73 8.17 -0.50
N GLU A 34 -12.58 9.09 -1.47
CA GLU A 34 -12.22 8.75 -2.84
C GLU A 34 -10.82 8.13 -2.93
N SER A 35 -9.83 8.71 -2.25
CA SER A 35 -8.47 8.16 -2.24
C SER A 35 -8.40 6.77 -1.61
N LEU A 36 -9.16 6.53 -0.54
CA LEU A 36 -9.26 5.22 0.09
C LEU A 36 -9.97 4.22 -0.82
N ALA A 37 -11.04 4.63 -1.50
CA ALA A 37 -11.75 3.78 -2.45
C ALA A 37 -10.85 3.39 -3.63
N MET A 38 -10.10 4.34 -4.19
CA MET A 38 -9.12 4.09 -5.26
C MET A 38 -8.03 3.11 -4.82
N GLU A 39 -7.49 3.25 -3.61
CA GLU A 39 -6.50 2.32 -3.06
C GLU A 39 -7.10 0.92 -2.81
N GLY A 40 -8.36 0.84 -2.37
CA GLY A 40 -9.07 -0.43 -2.22
C GLY A 40 -9.26 -1.15 -3.56
N VAL A 41 -9.62 -0.41 -4.62
CA VAL A 41 -9.75 -0.95 -5.98
C VAL A 41 -8.39 -1.39 -6.54
N ARG A 42 -7.34 -0.61 -6.35
CA ARG A 42 -5.96 -0.96 -6.75
C ARG A 42 -5.49 -2.22 -6.02
N THR A 43 -5.70 -2.29 -4.72
CA THR A 43 -5.40 -3.50 -3.92
C THR A 43 -6.16 -4.71 -4.44
N SER A 44 -7.44 -4.56 -4.78
CA SER A 44 -8.26 -5.62 -5.37
C SER A 44 -7.72 -6.07 -6.74
N GLY A 45 -7.30 -5.13 -7.60
CA GLY A 45 -6.66 -5.46 -8.87
C GLY A 45 -5.35 -6.25 -8.70
N ASN A 46 -4.55 -5.89 -7.70
CA ASN A 46 -3.31 -6.60 -7.36
C ASN A 46 -3.59 -8.05 -6.90
N ILE A 47 -4.56 -8.22 -5.99
CA ILE A 47 -5.06 -9.52 -5.53
C ILE A 47 -5.54 -10.38 -6.69
N ALA A 48 -6.34 -9.79 -7.60
CA ALA A 48 -6.88 -10.48 -8.76
C ALA A 48 -5.77 -11.04 -9.68
N ARG A 49 -4.68 -10.29 -9.86
CA ARG A 49 -3.54 -10.76 -10.65
C ARG A 49 -2.86 -11.95 -9.98
N GLY A 50 -2.58 -11.86 -8.68
CA GLY A 50 -1.99 -12.98 -7.92
C GLY A 50 -2.87 -14.23 -7.96
N ALA A 51 -4.19 -14.05 -7.82
CA ALA A 51 -5.16 -15.12 -7.89
C ALA A 51 -5.13 -15.85 -9.24
N ALA A 52 -5.18 -15.11 -10.35
CA ALA A 52 -5.17 -15.68 -11.69
C ALA A 52 -3.83 -16.33 -12.07
N ASP A 53 -2.73 -15.61 -11.87
CA ASP A 53 -1.46 -15.97 -12.50
C ASP A 53 -0.55 -16.81 -11.58
N VAL A 54 -0.67 -16.67 -10.26
CA VAL A 54 0.13 -17.43 -9.29
C VAL A 54 -0.67 -18.62 -8.75
N CYS A 55 -1.93 -18.39 -8.38
CA CYS A 55 -2.79 -19.40 -7.76
C CYS A 55 -3.72 -20.12 -8.74
N HIS A 56 -3.76 -19.70 -10.00
CA HIS A 56 -4.58 -20.32 -11.05
C HIS A 56 -6.07 -20.41 -10.70
N ILE A 57 -6.58 -19.42 -9.95
CA ILE A 57 -8.00 -19.27 -9.65
C ILE A 57 -8.75 -18.96 -10.95
N ASP A 58 -9.90 -19.60 -11.12
CA ASP A 58 -10.70 -19.49 -12.33
C ASP A 58 -11.09 -18.05 -12.68
N ARG A 59 -11.07 -17.75 -13.97
CA ARG A 59 -11.35 -16.41 -14.50
C ARG A 59 -12.75 -15.92 -14.11
N ALA A 60 -13.76 -16.79 -14.11
CA ALA A 60 -15.11 -16.38 -13.71
C ALA A 60 -15.17 -16.01 -12.23
N LYS A 61 -14.35 -16.62 -11.37
CA LYS A 61 -14.23 -16.21 -9.96
C LYS A 61 -13.56 -14.83 -9.84
N VAL A 62 -12.51 -14.57 -10.60
CA VAL A 62 -11.87 -13.25 -10.66
C VAL A 62 -12.82 -12.16 -11.21
N ASP A 63 -13.63 -12.49 -12.22
CA ASP A 63 -14.60 -11.54 -12.79
C ASP A 63 -15.71 -11.20 -11.78
N ARG A 64 -16.19 -12.19 -11.00
CA ARG A 64 -17.12 -11.96 -9.89
C ARG A 64 -16.50 -11.10 -8.79
N PHE A 65 -15.23 -11.35 -8.46
CA PHE A 65 -14.49 -10.53 -7.50
C PHE A 65 -14.37 -9.08 -7.96
N LYS A 66 -14.05 -8.84 -9.24
CA LYS A 66 -14.03 -7.49 -9.82
C LYS A 66 -15.39 -6.80 -9.71
N ALA A 67 -16.47 -7.52 -10.00
CA ALA A 67 -17.82 -6.99 -9.86
C ALA A 67 -18.16 -6.62 -8.41
N ALA A 68 -17.79 -7.47 -7.44
CA ALA A 68 -17.96 -7.19 -6.02
C ALA A 68 -17.11 -5.99 -5.55
N ALA A 69 -15.85 -5.90 -5.98
CA ALA A 69 -14.99 -4.75 -5.70
C ALA A 69 -15.63 -3.44 -6.21
N LYS A 70 -16.24 -3.46 -7.40
CA LYS A 70 -16.96 -2.29 -7.95
C LYS A 70 -18.14 -1.85 -7.10
N GLN A 71 -18.82 -2.80 -6.45
CA GLN A 71 -19.92 -2.52 -5.52
C GLN A 71 -19.41 -2.02 -4.16
N ASN A 72 -18.29 -2.56 -3.68
CA ASN A 72 -17.70 -2.23 -2.38
C ASN A 72 -16.98 -0.87 -2.38
N PHE A 73 -16.56 -0.37 -3.54
CA PHE A 73 -15.84 0.91 -3.67
C PHE A 73 -16.60 1.91 -4.57
N PRO A 74 -17.83 2.32 -4.22
CA PRO A 74 -18.64 3.21 -5.06
C PRO A 74 -18.07 4.63 -5.14
N ALA A 75 -17.20 5.01 -4.20
CA ALA A 75 -16.53 6.31 -4.17
C ALA A 75 -15.24 6.36 -5.01
N ALA A 76 -14.89 5.29 -5.73
CA ALA A 76 -13.73 5.29 -6.62
C ALA A 76 -14.11 5.91 -7.99
N PRO A 77 -13.70 7.16 -8.30
CA PRO A 77 -14.12 7.84 -9.52
C PRO A 77 -13.56 7.20 -10.79
N ASP A 78 -12.40 6.55 -10.72
CA ASP A 78 -11.78 5.81 -11.82
C ASP A 78 -11.46 4.37 -11.41
N PHE A 79 -12.53 3.58 -11.21
CA PHE A 79 -12.41 2.18 -10.83
C PHE A 79 -11.51 1.38 -11.79
N GLU A 80 -11.72 1.52 -13.10
CA GLU A 80 -10.98 0.72 -14.09
C GLU A 80 -9.49 1.11 -14.13
N GLY A 81 -9.17 2.40 -14.03
CA GLY A 81 -7.78 2.85 -13.93
C GLY A 81 -7.08 2.33 -12.68
N ALA A 82 -7.70 2.45 -11.51
CA ALA A 82 -7.15 1.91 -10.25
C ALA A 82 -6.97 0.38 -10.32
N TRP A 83 -7.97 -0.34 -10.83
CA TRP A 83 -7.92 -1.79 -10.96
C TRP A 83 -6.75 -2.22 -11.85
N ASN A 84 -6.63 -1.60 -13.04
CA ASN A 84 -5.58 -1.92 -13.99
C ASN A 84 -4.19 -1.55 -13.48
N LEU A 85 -4.07 -0.44 -12.73
CA LEU A 85 -2.83 -0.08 -12.06
C LEU A 85 -2.39 -1.18 -11.09
N GLY A 86 -3.28 -1.59 -10.18
CA GLY A 86 -2.98 -2.66 -9.22
C GLY A 86 -2.66 -3.99 -9.89
N TYR A 87 -3.40 -4.35 -10.93
CA TYR A 87 -3.16 -5.56 -11.73
C TYR A 87 -1.78 -5.54 -12.41
N THR A 88 -1.32 -4.36 -12.84
CA THR A 88 0.00 -4.15 -13.46
C THR A 88 1.12 -4.24 -12.42
N GLU A 89 0.95 -3.62 -11.25
CA GLU A 89 1.96 -3.61 -10.19
C GLU A 89 2.26 -5.01 -9.63
N ALA A 90 1.24 -5.86 -9.62
CA ALA A 90 1.36 -7.26 -9.24
C ALA A 90 2.26 -8.08 -10.19
N GLN A 91 2.59 -7.59 -11.40
CA GLN A 91 3.45 -8.28 -12.36
C GLN A 91 4.80 -8.67 -11.74
N SER A 92 5.39 -7.80 -10.92
CA SER A 92 6.65 -8.09 -10.23
C SER A 92 6.56 -9.32 -9.31
N THR A 93 5.41 -9.54 -8.68
CA THR A 93 5.14 -10.71 -7.85
C THR A 93 4.94 -11.95 -8.71
N VAL A 94 4.19 -11.84 -9.82
CA VAL A 94 4.02 -12.92 -10.79
C VAL A 94 5.38 -13.39 -11.32
N ASP A 95 6.23 -12.46 -11.74
CA ASP A 95 7.56 -12.76 -12.26
C ASP A 95 8.46 -13.43 -11.21
N ARG A 96 8.37 -12.97 -9.95
CA ARG A 96 9.09 -13.59 -8.82
C ARG A 96 8.65 -15.03 -8.61
N PHE A 97 7.35 -15.32 -8.64
CA PHE A 97 6.83 -16.68 -8.48
C PHE A 97 7.15 -17.56 -9.69
N ALA A 98 7.11 -17.02 -10.92
CA ALA A 98 7.52 -17.74 -12.12
C ALA A 98 9.01 -18.13 -12.06
N LYS A 99 9.88 -17.22 -11.59
CA LYS A 99 11.30 -17.51 -11.34
C LYS A 99 11.46 -18.54 -10.24
N LEU A 100 10.74 -18.41 -9.11
CA LEU A 100 10.82 -19.36 -8.01
C LEU A 100 10.43 -20.77 -8.46
N LYS A 101 9.36 -20.90 -9.26
CA LYS A 101 8.90 -22.17 -9.84
C LYS A 101 9.98 -22.87 -10.66
N SER A 102 10.78 -22.13 -11.43
CA SER A 102 11.86 -22.72 -12.24
C SER A 102 13.15 -22.97 -11.45
N SER A 103 13.50 -22.10 -10.50
CA SER A 103 14.76 -22.20 -9.76
C SER A 103 14.70 -23.10 -8.52
N ASN A 104 13.54 -23.14 -7.84
CA ASN A 104 13.32 -23.93 -6.64
C ASN A 104 11.85 -24.40 -6.54
N PRO A 105 11.49 -25.49 -7.25
CA PRO A 105 10.11 -25.97 -7.30
C PRO A 105 9.52 -26.37 -5.94
N ALA A 106 10.36 -26.86 -5.02
CA ALA A 106 9.91 -27.27 -3.68
C ALA A 106 9.47 -26.06 -2.83
N GLU A 107 10.25 -24.98 -2.85
CA GLU A 107 9.89 -23.74 -2.16
C GLU A 107 8.70 -23.05 -2.82
N TYR A 108 8.62 -23.06 -4.16
CA TYR A 108 7.43 -22.59 -4.87
C TYR A 108 6.17 -23.34 -4.40
N ALA A 109 6.21 -24.68 -4.38
CA ALA A 109 5.08 -25.51 -3.95
C ALA A 109 4.66 -25.20 -2.51
N LYS A 110 5.63 -25.02 -1.61
CA LYS A 110 5.36 -24.62 -0.22
C LYS A 110 4.64 -23.28 -0.16
N GLN A 111 5.18 -22.24 -0.82
CA GLN A 111 4.61 -20.89 -0.74
C GLN A 111 3.20 -20.81 -1.32
N ILE A 112 2.93 -21.47 -2.46
CA ILE A 112 1.56 -21.47 -3.02
C ILE A 112 0.60 -22.29 -2.16
N HIS A 113 1.06 -23.36 -1.49
CA HIS A 113 0.23 -24.14 -0.59
C HIS A 113 -0.21 -23.33 0.63
N GLU A 114 0.66 -22.46 1.14
CA GLU A 114 0.35 -21.57 2.25
C GLU A 114 -0.51 -20.37 1.83
N ALA A 115 -0.18 -19.71 0.70
CA ALA A 115 -0.80 -18.44 0.32
C ALA A 115 -2.13 -18.59 -0.45
N CYS A 116 -2.22 -19.55 -1.38
CA CYS A 116 -3.35 -19.61 -2.30
C CYS A 116 -4.69 -19.97 -1.63
N PRO A 117 -4.77 -20.85 -0.61
CA PRO A 117 -6.03 -21.10 0.08
C PRO A 117 -6.58 -19.85 0.77
N ALA A 118 -5.73 -19.06 1.42
CA ALA A 118 -6.13 -17.81 2.07
C ALA A 118 -6.62 -16.77 1.05
N LEU A 119 -5.94 -16.68 -0.10
CA LEU A 119 -6.34 -15.80 -1.20
C LEU A 119 -7.69 -16.19 -1.80
N ASP A 120 -7.88 -17.49 -2.04
CA ASP A 120 -9.11 -18.05 -2.61
C ASP A 120 -10.31 -17.81 -1.69
N HIS A 121 -10.11 -17.99 -0.38
CA HIS A 121 -11.10 -17.71 0.65
C HIS A 121 -11.41 -16.21 0.76
N GLY A 122 -10.40 -15.35 0.80
CA GLY A 122 -10.61 -13.90 0.86
C GLY A 122 -11.37 -13.36 -0.35
N ILE A 123 -11.14 -13.93 -1.53
CA ILE A 123 -11.96 -13.62 -2.72
C ILE A 123 -13.42 -14.04 -2.53
N ASP A 124 -13.68 -15.22 -1.96
CA ASP A 124 -15.05 -15.67 -1.68
C ASP A 124 -15.75 -14.80 -0.65
N GLU A 125 -15.07 -14.38 0.41
CA GLU A 125 -15.63 -13.48 1.43
C GLU A 125 -16.06 -12.15 0.82
N VAL A 126 -15.21 -11.54 0.00
CA VAL A 126 -15.56 -10.27 -0.67
C VAL A 126 -16.68 -10.46 -1.70
N THR A 127 -16.70 -11.59 -2.41
CA THR A 127 -17.69 -11.87 -3.45
C THR A 127 -19.07 -12.20 -2.87
N ASN A 128 -19.12 -12.88 -1.72
CA ASN A 128 -20.36 -13.41 -1.13
C ASN A 128 -20.85 -12.59 0.07
N GLY A 129 -19.99 -11.79 0.71
CA GLY A 129 -20.28 -11.03 1.93
C GLY A 129 -21.03 -9.70 1.73
N GLY A 130 -21.35 -9.33 0.49
CA GLY A 130 -22.15 -8.14 0.16
C GLY A 130 -23.67 -8.34 0.29
N LYS A 131 -24.13 -9.24 1.17
CA LYS A 131 -25.56 -9.47 1.46
C LYS A 131 -25.93 -9.01 2.86
#